data_AF-A0A7S0QCH1-F1
#
_entry.id   AF-A0A7S0QCH1-F1
#
_cell.length_a   1.000
_cell.length_b   1.000
_cell.length_c   1.000
_cell.angle_alpha   90.00
_cell.angle_beta   90.00
_cell.angle_gamma   90.00
#
_symmetry.space_group_name_H-M   'P 1'
#
loop_
_entity.id
_entity.type
_entity.pdbx_description
1 polymer ?
#
loop_
_entity_poly.entity_id
_entity_poly.type
_entity_poly.pdbx_seq_one_letter_code
_entity_poly.pdbx_strand_id
1 'polypeptide(L)'
;VMGNEKSLPKIPAADLTRAFDKRCGWLCKTGLNNTKLARRYCIIQGGKLFYYLGPRSEAPNGIVILSGAVVQQSDHVPFGFEIVAGELSSSQHIMKRTYYFTPAGADENKHGFMMSEKEILQERQVLRQKRDMWIKWLRDEVAEELITSKVNKPKD
;
A
#
# COMPACT_ATOMS: atom_id res chain seq x y z
N VAL A 1 34.15 3.70 -3.49
CA VAL A 1 33.39 2.67 -2.75
C VAL A 1 31.91 2.95 -3.00
N MET A 2 31.31 2.29 -3.99
CA MET A 2 29.90 2.49 -4.35
C MET A 2 29.02 1.72 -3.36
N GLY A 3 28.04 2.41 -2.78
CA GLY A 3 27.20 1.89 -1.71
C GLY A 3 26.38 0.68 -2.16
N ASN A 4 26.25 -0.29 -1.27
CA ASN A 4 25.31 -1.41 -1.40
C ASN A 4 23.89 -0.84 -1.54
N GLU A 5 23.44 -0.64 -2.78
CA GLU A 5 22.04 -0.45 -3.10
C GLU A 5 21.35 -1.76 -2.71
N LYS A 6 20.61 -1.75 -1.59
CA LYS A 6 19.85 -2.93 -1.14
C LYS A 6 18.83 -3.27 -2.23
N SER A 7 19.21 -4.17 -3.12
CA SER A 7 18.34 -4.65 -4.19
C SER A 7 17.08 -5.23 -3.56
N LEU A 8 15.91 -4.82 -4.05
CA LEU A 8 14.65 -5.41 -3.63
C LEU A 8 14.66 -6.92 -3.90
N PRO A 9 13.99 -7.72 -3.05
CA PRO A 9 13.96 -9.16 -3.22
C PRO A 9 13.24 -9.51 -4.54
N LYS A 10 13.77 -10.48 -5.28
CA LYS A 10 13.17 -10.99 -6.52
C LYS A 10 12.02 -11.95 -6.20
N ILE A 11 10.89 -11.39 -5.78
CA ILE A 11 9.69 -12.16 -5.42
C ILE A 11 8.60 -11.85 -6.45
N PRO A 12 8.21 -12.81 -7.31
CA PRO A 12 7.17 -12.61 -8.30
C PRO A 12 5.82 -12.31 -7.65
N ALA A 13 5.08 -11.37 -8.24
CA ALA A 13 3.73 -11.01 -7.78
C ALA A 13 2.79 -12.22 -7.78
N ALA A 14 2.86 -13.05 -8.82
CA ALA A 14 2.02 -14.24 -8.97
C ALA A 14 2.24 -15.26 -7.84
N ASP A 15 3.48 -15.39 -7.35
CA ASP A 15 3.78 -16.31 -6.25
C ASP A 15 3.20 -15.80 -4.94
N LEU A 16 3.30 -14.50 -4.66
CA LEU A 16 2.68 -13.91 -3.46
C LEU A 16 1.16 -14.00 -3.50
N THR A 17 0.55 -13.67 -4.65
CA THR A 17 -0.90 -13.76 -4.83
C THR A 17 -1.43 -15.20 -4.67
N ARG A 18 -0.65 -16.21 -5.07
CA ARG A 18 -1.05 -17.62 -4.94
C ARG A 18 -0.88 -18.14 -3.52
N ALA A 19 0.22 -17.79 -2.86
CA ALA A 19 0.60 -18.37 -1.58
C ALA A 19 -0.08 -17.70 -0.38
N PHE A 20 -0.54 -16.46 -0.52
CA PHE A 20 -1.03 -15.68 0.60
C PHE A 20 -2.36 -15.01 0.27
N ASP A 21 -3.12 -14.73 1.32
CA ASP A 21 -4.48 -14.18 1.34
C ASP A 21 -4.81 -13.25 0.15
N LYS A 22 -6.07 -13.26 -0.32
CA LYS A 22 -6.56 -12.51 -1.49
C LYS A 22 -6.49 -10.98 -1.32
N ARG A 23 -5.79 -10.47 -0.31
CA ARG A 23 -5.53 -9.04 0.00
C ARG A 23 -4.59 -8.41 -1.02
N CYS A 24 -5.04 -8.37 -2.26
CA CYS A 24 -4.31 -7.83 -3.40
C CYS A 24 -5.24 -7.03 -4.33
N GLY A 25 -4.67 -6.14 -5.13
CA GLY A 25 -5.43 -5.38 -6.11
C GLY A 25 -4.72 -4.13 -6.60
N TRP A 26 -5.37 -3.44 -7.54
CA TRP A 26 -4.83 -2.20 -8.11
C TRP A 26 -5.10 -0.99 -7.21
N LEU A 27 -4.03 -0.27 -6.90
CA LEU A 27 -4.05 1.03 -6.26
C LEU A 27 -3.25 2.02 -7.10
N CYS A 28 -3.56 3.31 -6.96
CA CYS A 28 -2.73 4.38 -7.48
C CYS A 28 -1.96 5.00 -6.32
N LYS A 29 -0.63 5.10 -6.43
CA LYS A 29 0.23 5.69 -5.38
C LYS A 29 0.91 6.96 -5.87
N THR A 30 1.14 7.91 -4.97
CA THR A 30 2.01 9.05 -5.30
C THR A 30 3.48 8.64 -5.32
N GLY A 31 4.29 9.29 -6.14
CA GLY A 31 5.75 9.18 -6.07
C GLY A 31 6.30 9.88 -4.83
N LEU A 32 7.54 9.55 -4.45
CA LEU A 32 8.29 10.27 -3.42
C LEU A 32 8.43 11.76 -3.75
N ASN A 33 8.85 12.04 -4.98
CA ASN A 33 9.17 13.39 -5.48
C ASN A 33 8.16 13.89 -6.52
N ASN A 34 7.16 13.06 -6.85
CA ASN A 34 6.20 13.33 -7.91
C ASN A 34 4.79 13.11 -7.38
N THR A 35 3.96 14.14 -7.47
CA THR A 35 2.56 14.10 -7.04
C THR A 35 1.67 13.29 -8.00
N LYS A 36 2.16 12.96 -9.21
CA LYS A 36 1.42 12.09 -10.13
C LYS A 36 1.19 10.72 -9.52
N LEU A 37 -0.07 10.31 -9.55
CA LEU A 37 -0.51 8.99 -9.15
C LEU A 37 -0.05 7.96 -10.20
N ALA A 38 0.57 6.89 -9.72
CA ALA A 38 1.05 5.78 -10.53
C ALA A 38 0.33 4.50 -10.13
N ARG A 39 -0.32 3.86 -11.10
CA ARG A 39 -1.02 2.59 -10.90
C ARG A 39 -0.03 1.47 -10.56
N ARG A 40 -0.30 0.73 -9.49
CA ARG A 40 0.50 -0.39 -9.00
C ARG A 40 -0.39 -1.53 -8.54
N TYR A 41 0.06 -2.75 -8.80
CA TYR A 41 -0.57 -3.94 -8.24
C TYR A 41 0.00 -4.17 -6.84
N CYS A 42 -0.85 -4.05 -5.83
CA CYS A 42 -0.48 -4.08 -4.43
C CYS A 42 -0.87 -5.41 -3.80
N ILE A 43 -0.04 -5.91 -2.89
CA ILE A 43 -0.24 -7.18 -2.17
C ILE A 43 0.19 -6.98 -0.71
N ILE A 44 -0.68 -7.32 0.25
CA ILE A 44 -0.35 -7.30 1.69
C ILE A 44 0.04 -8.71 2.12
N GLN A 45 1.21 -8.84 2.74
CA GLN A 45 1.69 -10.11 3.25
C GLN A 45 2.87 -9.95 4.22
N GLY A 46 2.82 -10.64 5.36
CA GLY A 46 3.98 -10.86 6.23
C GLY A 46 4.53 -9.55 6.80
N GLY A 47 3.62 -8.68 7.26
CA GLY A 47 3.91 -7.35 7.80
C GLY A 47 4.38 -6.36 6.73
N LYS A 48 4.11 -6.62 5.45
CA LYS A 48 4.58 -5.79 4.33
C LYS A 48 3.48 -5.52 3.31
N LEU A 49 3.51 -4.35 2.72
CA LEU A 49 2.77 -4.02 1.50
C LEU A 49 3.75 -3.96 0.33
N PHE A 50 3.66 -4.93 -0.57
CA PHE A 50 4.41 -4.96 -1.83
C PHE A 50 3.64 -4.19 -2.90
N TYR A 51 4.35 -3.48 -3.77
CA TYR A 51 3.73 -2.87 -4.95
C TYR A 51 4.55 -3.13 -6.21
N TYR A 52 3.86 -3.54 -7.27
CA TYR A 52 4.40 -4.01 -8.54
C TYR A 52 3.88 -3.18 -9.71
N LEU A 53 4.56 -3.23 -10.86
CA LEU A 53 4.03 -2.68 -12.12
C LEU A 53 2.77 -3.45 -12.55
N GLY A 54 2.70 -4.75 -12.27
CA GLY A 54 1.51 -5.56 -12.49
C GLY A 54 1.56 -6.94 -11.83
N PRO A 55 0.48 -7.73 -11.98
CA PRO A 55 0.32 -9.02 -11.31
C PRO A 55 1.25 -10.14 -11.82
N ARG A 56 1.96 -9.89 -12.93
CA ARG A 56 2.95 -10.81 -13.52
C ARG A 56 4.39 -10.26 -13.40
N SER A 57 4.60 -9.24 -12.59
CA SER A 57 5.94 -8.70 -12.39
C SER A 57 6.78 -9.65 -11.54
N GLU A 58 8.03 -9.88 -11.94
CA GLU A 58 8.98 -10.79 -11.29
C GLU A 58 9.63 -10.19 -10.02
N ALA A 59 9.53 -8.87 -9.85
CA ALA A 59 10.06 -8.17 -8.68
C ALA A 59 9.19 -6.95 -8.32
N PRO A 60 9.08 -6.62 -7.02
CA PRO A 60 8.36 -5.44 -6.57
C PRO A 60 9.12 -4.17 -6.97
N ASN A 61 8.39 -3.10 -7.24
CA ASN A 61 8.96 -1.76 -7.38
C ASN A 61 9.23 -1.12 -6.02
N GLY A 62 8.63 -1.65 -4.97
CA GLY A 62 8.96 -1.30 -3.60
C GLY A 62 8.11 -2.04 -2.59
N ILE A 63 8.51 -1.87 -1.33
CA ILE A 63 7.97 -2.57 -0.18
C ILE A 63 7.78 -1.53 0.91
N VAL A 64 6.59 -1.49 1.50
CA VAL A 64 6.31 -0.71 2.71
C VAL A 64 6.32 -1.68 3.89
N ILE A 65 7.16 -1.42 4.88
CA ILE A 65 7.15 -2.17 6.15
C ILE A 65 5.98 -1.64 6.99
N LEU A 66 5.09 -2.52 7.41
CA LEU A 66 3.87 -2.15 8.15
C LEU A 66 4.08 -2.19 9.67
N SER A 67 5.18 -2.76 10.14
CA SER A 67 5.54 -2.78 11.56
C SER A 67 5.54 -1.38 12.18
N GLY A 68 4.66 -1.19 13.16
CA GLY A 68 4.48 0.10 13.83
C GLY A 68 3.94 1.22 12.93
N ALA A 69 3.45 0.91 11.73
CA ALA A 69 2.89 1.90 10.82
C ALA A 69 1.51 2.37 11.29
N VAL A 70 1.19 3.63 11.00
CA VAL A 70 -0.15 4.19 11.18
C VAL A 70 -0.84 4.23 9.83
N VAL A 71 -2.07 3.71 9.76
CA VAL A 71 -2.88 3.67 8.54
C VAL A 71 -4.17 4.44 8.77
N GLN A 72 -4.42 5.45 7.94
CA GLN A 72 -5.58 6.32 8.07
C GLN A 72 -6.12 6.80 6.72
N GLN A 73 -7.36 7.28 6.71
CA GLN A 73 -7.90 7.98 5.55
C GLN A 73 -7.04 9.23 5.28
N SER A 74 -6.80 9.53 4.00
CA SER A 74 -6.02 10.71 3.63
C SER A 74 -6.93 11.87 3.27
N ASP A 75 -6.55 13.06 3.73
CA ASP A 75 -7.15 14.33 3.30
C ASP A 75 -6.43 14.90 2.07
N HIS A 76 -5.28 14.32 1.69
CA HIS A 76 -4.44 14.79 0.57
C HIS A 76 -4.77 14.16 -0.77
N VAL A 77 -5.34 12.95 -0.77
CA VAL A 77 -5.70 12.23 -2.00
C VAL A 77 -7.19 11.84 -1.95
N PRO A 78 -7.99 12.23 -2.95
CA PRO A 78 -9.41 11.87 -3.01
C PRO A 78 -9.63 10.36 -2.88
N PHE A 79 -10.56 9.98 -1.99
CA PHE A 79 -10.87 8.58 -1.68
C PHE A 79 -9.64 7.76 -1.23
N GLY A 80 -8.56 8.43 -0.83
CA GLY A 80 -7.30 7.82 -0.53
C GLY A 80 -7.11 7.49 0.94
N PHE A 81 -6.00 6.85 1.20
CA PHE A 81 -5.47 6.55 2.52
C PHE A 81 -3.97 6.75 2.52
N GLU A 82 -3.42 6.90 3.71
CA GLU A 82 -1.99 7.09 3.93
C GLU A 82 -1.44 6.09 4.92
N ILE A 83 -0.20 5.69 4.68
CA ILE A 83 0.59 4.81 5.54
C ILE A 83 1.79 5.61 6.01
N VAL A 84 1.84 5.90 7.31
CA VAL A 84 3.00 6.52 7.95
C VAL A 84 3.84 5.41 8.55
N ALA A 85 4.93 5.04 7.88
CA ALA A 85 5.84 3.98 8.30
C ALA A 85 7.13 4.57 8.89
N GLY A 86 7.71 3.89 9.87
CA GLY A 86 9.06 4.19 10.38
C GLY A 86 10.10 3.45 9.56
N GLU A 87 11.01 4.17 8.91
CA GLU A 87 12.18 3.60 8.24
C GLU A 87 13.44 3.90 9.06
N LEU A 88 14.22 2.87 9.37
CA LEU A 88 15.52 3.05 10.00
C LEU A 88 16.48 3.64 8.97
N SER A 89 16.90 4.89 9.19
CA SER A 89 17.90 5.52 8.32
C SER A 89 19.29 4.96 8.60
N SER A 90 20.20 5.14 7.64
CA SER A 90 21.61 4.75 7.76
C SER A 90 22.33 5.36 8.97
N SER A 91 21.80 6.45 9.54
CA SER A 91 22.32 7.13 10.73
C SER A 91 21.63 6.70 12.04
N GLN A 92 20.96 5.54 12.05
CA GLN A 92 20.21 5.00 13.20
C GLN A 92 19.07 5.90 13.72
N HIS A 93 18.72 6.96 12.99
CA HIS A 93 17.52 7.75 13.28
C HIS A 93 16.31 7.14 12.58
N ILE A 94 15.17 7.09 13.26
CA ILE A 94 13.90 6.68 12.65
C ILE A 94 13.40 7.86 11.81
N MET A 95 13.41 7.69 10.48
CA MET A 95 12.75 8.61 9.57
C MET A 95 11.32 8.13 9.33
N LYS A 96 10.35 9.02 9.54
CA LYS A 96 8.97 8.74 9.16
C LYS A 96 8.82 8.96 7.67
N ARG A 97 8.14 8.03 7.00
CA ARG A 97 7.79 8.14 5.59
C ARG A 97 6.30 7.93 5.41
N THR A 98 5.66 8.88 4.74
CA THR A 98 4.24 8.81 4.40
C THR A 98 4.07 8.35 2.97
N TYR A 99 3.25 7.34 2.77
CA TYR A 99 2.86 6.82 1.47
C TYR A 99 1.38 7.10 1.25
N TYR A 100 1.02 7.69 0.11
CA TYR A 100 -0.37 7.96 -0.26
C TYR A 100 -0.84 7.00 -1.33
N PHE A 101 -2.03 6.46 -1.12
CA PHE A 101 -2.69 5.54 -2.04
C PHE A 101 -4.15 5.93 -2.24
N THR A 102 -4.71 5.61 -3.40
CA THR A 102 -6.15 5.68 -3.68
C THR A 102 -6.58 4.49 -4.54
N PRO A 103 -7.83 4.01 -4.44
CA PRO A 103 -8.32 2.95 -5.31
C PRO A 103 -8.19 3.33 -6.79
N ALA A 104 -7.79 2.37 -7.63
CA ALA A 104 -7.72 2.60 -9.07
C ALA A 104 -9.08 3.03 -9.64
N GLY A 105 -9.06 4.03 -10.54
CA GLY A 105 -10.26 4.68 -11.08
C GLY A 105 -10.62 5.99 -10.39
N ALA A 106 -10.06 6.29 -9.22
CA ALA A 106 -10.21 7.60 -8.57
C ALA A 106 -9.45 8.73 -9.28
N ASP A 107 -8.44 8.39 -10.08
CA ASP A 107 -7.58 9.31 -10.84
C ASP A 107 -7.89 9.34 -12.34
N GLU A 108 -8.83 8.51 -12.81
CA GLU A 108 -9.18 8.43 -14.22
C GLU A 108 -10.14 9.56 -14.59
N ASN A 109 -9.60 10.56 -15.28
CA ASN A 109 -10.36 11.57 -15.98
C ASN A 109 -11.18 10.91 -17.10
N LYS A 110 -12.40 10.45 -16.80
CA LYS A 110 -13.36 9.93 -17.79
C LYS A 110 -13.89 11.07 -18.67
N HIS A 111 -13.05 11.63 -19.54
CA HIS A 111 -13.34 12.79 -20.39
C HIS A 111 -14.15 12.47 -21.66
N GLY A 112 -14.90 11.35 -21.71
CA GLY A 112 -15.57 10.90 -22.94
C GLY A 112 -17.08 10.73 -22.86
N PHE A 113 -17.65 10.54 -21.67
CA PHE A 113 -19.09 10.29 -21.49
C PHE A 113 -19.59 11.08 -20.27
N MET A 114 -20.65 11.86 -20.45
CA MET A 114 -21.36 12.48 -19.32
C MET A 114 -22.03 11.37 -18.50
N MET A 115 -21.51 11.11 -17.30
CA MET A 115 -22.19 10.28 -16.32
C MET A 115 -23.32 11.08 -15.67
N SER A 116 -24.42 10.41 -15.36
CA SER A 116 -25.48 10.98 -14.53
C SER A 116 -24.99 11.21 -13.09
N GLU A 117 -25.66 12.11 -12.36
CA GLU A 117 -25.36 12.37 -10.95
C GLU A 117 -25.44 11.08 -10.10
N LYS A 118 -26.42 10.22 -10.38
CA LYS A 118 -26.59 8.93 -9.70
C LYS A 118 -25.39 8.00 -9.92
N GLU A 119 -24.87 7.94 -11.15
CA GLU A 119 -23.68 7.14 -11.48
C GLU A 119 -22.43 7.70 -10.80
N ILE A 120 -22.26 9.02 -10.76
CA ILE A 120 -21.16 9.67 -10.05
C ILE A 120 -21.20 9.33 -8.54
N LEU A 121 -22.37 9.42 -7.92
CA LEU A 121 -22.55 9.10 -6.50
C LEU A 121 -22.26 7.62 -6.22
N GLN A 122 -22.76 6.72 -7.08
CA GLN A 122 -22.51 5.29 -6.97
C GLN A 122 -21.01 4.98 -7.10
N GLU A 123 -20.32 5.59 -8.07
CA GLU A 123 -18.88 5.41 -8.26
C GLU A 123 -18.10 5.89 -7.02
N ARG A 124 -18.43 7.07 -6.49
CA ARG A 124 -17.80 7.60 -5.26
C ARG A 124 -18.03 6.68 -4.07
N GLN A 125 -19.20 6.07 -3.95
CA GLN A 125 -19.50 5.11 -2.89
C GLN A 125 -18.64 3.85 -3.03
N VAL A 126 -18.51 3.31 -4.25
CA VAL A 126 -17.65 2.16 -4.53
C VAL A 126 -16.18 2.47 -4.21
N LEU A 127 -15.69 3.67 -4.55
CA LEU A 127 -14.33 4.09 -4.22
C LEU A 127 -14.11 4.17 -2.70
N ARG A 128 -15.06 4.72 -1.93
CA ARG A 128 -14.98 4.73 -0.46
C ARG A 128 -14.96 3.33 0.12
N GLN A 129 -15.83 2.43 -0.34
CA GLN A 129 -15.86 1.05 0.12
C GLN A 129 -14.54 0.33 -0.16
N LYS A 130 -13.96 0.51 -1.35
CA LYS A 130 -12.65 -0.04 -1.69
C LYS A 130 -11.55 0.51 -0.78
N ARG A 131 -11.52 1.83 -0.55
CA ARG A 131 -10.58 2.46 0.39
C ARG A 131 -10.71 1.86 1.80
N ASP A 132 -11.93 1.77 2.32
CA ASP A 132 -12.17 1.30 3.69
C ASP A 132 -11.78 -0.17 3.85
N MET A 133 -12.02 -0.99 2.83
CA MET A 133 -11.54 -2.37 2.77
C MET A 133 -10.00 -2.44 2.85
N TRP A 134 -9.29 -1.62 2.07
CA TRP A 134 -7.82 -1.56 2.12
C TRP A 134 -7.30 -1.08 3.48
N ILE A 135 -7.89 -0.03 4.05
CA ILE A 135 -7.53 0.45 5.40
C ILE A 135 -7.71 -0.67 6.43
N LYS A 136 -8.83 -1.40 6.37
CA LYS A 136 -9.09 -2.52 7.26
C LYS A 136 -8.02 -3.60 7.12
N TRP A 137 -7.75 -4.06 5.90
CA TRP A 137 -6.74 -5.09 5.64
C TRP A 137 -5.34 -4.71 6.13
N LEU A 138 -4.94 -3.45 5.96
CA LEU A 138 -3.65 -2.95 6.42
C LEU A 138 -3.60 -2.89 7.95
N ARG A 139 -4.67 -2.41 8.60
CA ARG A 139 -4.75 -2.34 10.07
C ARG A 139 -4.74 -3.73 10.70
N ASP A 140 -5.45 -4.68 10.10
CA ASP A 140 -5.45 -6.08 10.53
C ASP A 140 -4.02 -6.65 10.46
N GLU A 141 -3.28 -6.40 9.37
CA GLU A 141 -1.88 -6.84 9.23
C GLU A 141 -0.95 -6.21 10.28
N VAL A 142 -1.10 -4.90 10.53
CA VAL A 142 -0.32 -4.19 11.57
C VAL A 142 -0.61 -4.79 12.96
N ALA A 143 -1.86 -5.15 13.24
CA ALA A 143 -2.27 -5.71 14.52
C ALA A 143 -1.76 -7.15 14.73
N GLU A 144 -1.78 -8.00 13.69
CA GLU A 144 -1.27 -9.37 13.76
C GLU A 144 0.22 -9.42 14.10
N GLU A 145 1.01 -8.48 13.57
CA GLU A 145 2.43 -8.37 13.88
C GLU A 145 2.69 -8.00 15.36
N LEU A 146 1.86 -7.12 15.93
CA LEU A 146 1.96 -6.75 17.35
C LEU A 146 1.63 -7.91 18.29
N ILE A 147 0.72 -8.80 17.90
CA ILE A 147 0.36 -9.98 18.71
C ILE A 147 1.49 -11.01 18.66
N THR A 148 1.96 -11.34 17.46
CA THR A 148 3.04 -12.33 17.27
C THR A 148 4.36 -11.89 17.92
N SER A 149 4.71 -10.62 17.85
CA SER A 149 5.91 -10.06 18.52
C SER A 149 5.83 -10.07 20.05
N LYS A 150 4.63 -9.95 20.64
CA LYS A 150 4.42 -10.06 22.09
C LYS A 150 4.49 -11.50 22.59
N VAL A 151 4.00 -12.46 21.81
CA VAL A 151 4.00 -13.90 22.17
C VAL A 151 5.41 -14.49 22.14
N ASN A 152 6.29 -14.00 21.28
CA ASN A 152 7.66 -14.50 21.13
C ASN A 152 8.70 -13.82 22.05
N LYS A 153 8.28 -12.95 22.98
CA LYS A 153 9.22 -12.46 24.00
C LYS A 153 9.53 -13.61 24.98
N PRO A 154 10.82 -13.95 25.22
CA PRO A 154 11.15 -14.89 26.27
C PRO A 154 10.57 -14.37 27.59
N LYS A 155 9.97 -15.26 28.38
CA LYS A 155 9.60 -14.95 29.75
C LYS A 155 10.92 -14.82 30.53
N ASP A 156 11.20 -13.61 31.01
CA ASP A 156 12.27 -13.35 31.97
C ASP A 156 12.05 -14.14 33.26
#